data_AF-A0A382HJQ4-F1
#
_entry.id   AF-A0A382HJQ4-F1
#
_cell.length_a   1.000
_cell.length_b   1.000
_cell.length_c   1.000
_cell.angle_alpha   90.00
_cell.angle_beta   90.00
_cell.angle_gamma   90.00
#
_symmetry.space_group_name_H-M   'P 1'
#
loop_
_entity.id
_entity.type
_entity.pdbx_description
1 polymer ?
#
loop_
_entity_poly.entity_id
_entity_poly.type
_entity_poly.pdbx_seq_one_letter_code
_entity_poly.pdbx_strand_id
1 'polypeptide(L)'
;MKEIKTYIDRPVVTGHPTPGAGSHVPEDCLPPPFRPRKPRADFVMGISMPWLEQVATLNPIDFKVAVCVWWQGGYNKFSGFICSESRRSRLGINRWSYHRSLKRLEAKGLVTIERKPHACWVLSIPERWWVK
;
A
#
# COMPACT_ATOMS: atom_id res chain seq x y z
N MET A 1 -9.88 -31.35 -37.62
CA MET A 1 -8.72 -30.93 -38.43
C MET A 1 -9.22 -30.18 -39.65
N LYS A 2 -9.18 -28.84 -39.63
CA LYS A 2 -9.43 -27.99 -40.81
C LYS A 2 -8.60 -26.71 -40.69
N GLU A 3 -7.62 -26.64 -41.59
CA GLU A 3 -7.02 -25.49 -42.29
C GLU A 3 -6.49 -24.28 -41.51
N ILE A 4 -5.16 -24.20 -41.55
CA ILE A 4 -4.29 -23.05 -41.34
C ILE A 4 -4.48 -22.09 -42.52
N LYS A 5 -4.77 -20.81 -42.25
CA LYS A 5 -4.60 -19.72 -43.22
C LYS A 5 -3.43 -18.85 -42.82
N THR A 6 -2.42 -18.91 -43.68
CA THR A 6 -1.14 -18.21 -43.68
C THR A 6 -1.29 -16.73 -44.05
N TYR A 7 -0.23 -15.98 -43.74
CA TYR A 7 0.26 -14.77 -44.39
C TYR A 7 -0.35 -13.44 -43.94
N ILE A 8 0.47 -12.61 -43.28
CA ILE A 8 0.93 -11.33 -43.85
C ILE A 8 2.36 -11.08 -43.35
N ASP A 9 3.33 -11.29 -44.25
CA ASP A 9 4.65 -10.65 -44.25
C ASP A 9 4.49 -9.14 -44.07
N ARG A 10 5.19 -8.56 -43.08
CA ARG A 10 5.47 -7.13 -43.09
C ARG A 10 6.98 -6.93 -43.23
N PRO A 11 7.44 -6.19 -44.26
CA PRO A 11 8.86 -5.93 -44.45
C PRO A 11 9.39 -5.04 -43.32
N VAL A 12 10.55 -5.45 -42.80
CA VAL A 12 11.45 -4.68 -41.93
C VAL A 12 12.45 -3.94 -42.84
N VAL A 13 13.00 -2.81 -42.33
CA VAL A 13 14.22 -2.08 -42.81
C VAL A 13 13.89 -0.97 -43.84
N THR A 14 14.29 0.32 -43.76
CA THR A 14 15.17 1.15 -42.91
C THR A 14 14.97 2.65 -43.22
N GLY A 15 15.04 3.49 -42.17
CA GLY A 15 15.84 4.73 -42.07
C GLY A 15 15.68 5.92 -43.05
N HIS A 16 15.28 7.07 -42.51
CA HIS A 16 16.05 8.33 -42.53
C HIS A 16 15.59 9.22 -41.35
N PRO A 17 16.48 9.66 -40.44
CA PRO A 17 16.14 10.68 -39.45
C PRO A 17 16.39 12.07 -40.04
N THR A 18 15.33 12.88 -40.15
CA THR A 18 15.44 14.31 -40.47
C THR A 18 15.94 15.05 -39.22
N PRO A 19 17.01 15.86 -39.31
CA PRO A 19 17.46 16.69 -38.20
C PRO A 19 16.68 18.01 -38.19
N GLY A 20 16.05 18.32 -37.05
CA GLY A 20 15.55 19.67 -36.80
C GLY A 20 14.06 19.74 -36.43
N ALA A 21 13.74 19.40 -35.19
CA ALA A 21 12.60 19.98 -34.48
C ALA A 21 12.92 19.93 -32.99
N GLY A 22 13.49 21.02 -32.48
CA GLY A 22 13.72 21.21 -31.06
C GLY A 22 12.38 21.21 -30.33
N SER A 23 12.06 20.09 -29.68
CA SER A 23 10.96 20.02 -28.71
C SER A 23 11.55 20.38 -27.35
N HIS A 24 11.43 21.66 -26.98
CA HIS A 24 11.60 22.07 -25.59
C HIS A 24 10.44 21.48 -24.80
N VAL A 25 10.65 20.29 -24.23
CA VAL A 25 9.77 19.76 -23.19
C VAL A 25 10.10 20.53 -21.91
N PRO A 26 9.14 21.22 -21.27
CA PRO A 26 9.37 21.82 -19.96
C PRO A 26 9.73 20.69 -18.99
N GLU A 27 10.93 20.76 -18.44
CA GLU A 27 11.54 19.74 -17.57
C GLU A 27 10.97 19.78 -16.13
N ASP A 28 9.74 20.24 -15.95
CA ASP A 28 9.17 20.51 -14.64
C ASP A 28 7.78 19.88 -14.54
N CYS A 29 7.75 18.61 -14.08
CA CYS A 29 6.70 18.02 -13.23
C CYS A 29 6.79 16.47 -13.22
N LEU A 30 7.98 15.89 -13.16
CA LEU A 30 8.08 14.48 -12.75
C LEU A 30 7.90 14.42 -11.22
N PRO A 31 6.85 13.75 -10.68
CA PRO A 31 6.75 13.54 -9.25
C PRO A 31 8.02 12.83 -8.78
N PRO A 32 8.61 13.22 -7.64
CA PRO A 32 9.85 12.63 -7.19
C PRO A 32 9.68 11.10 -7.12
N PRO A 33 10.64 10.33 -7.67
CA PRO A 33 10.55 8.88 -7.61
C PRO A 33 10.38 8.48 -6.16
N PHE A 34 9.39 7.63 -5.86
CA PHE A 34 9.20 7.08 -4.54
C PHE A 34 10.49 6.36 -4.13
N ARG A 35 11.39 7.05 -3.43
CA ARG A 35 12.62 6.44 -2.95
C ARG A 35 12.20 5.44 -1.87
N PRO A 36 12.41 4.12 -2.07
CA PRO A 36 12.14 3.17 -1.01
C PRO A 36 13.06 3.51 0.16
N ARG A 37 12.48 3.99 1.27
CA ARG A 37 13.23 4.21 2.50
C ARG A 37 13.79 2.87 2.95
N LYS A 38 15.11 2.83 3.19
CA LYS A 38 15.85 1.66 3.71
C LYS A 38 15.10 1.08 4.93
N PRO A 39 14.87 -0.25 5.00
CA PRO A 39 14.31 -0.89 6.19
C PRO A 39 15.15 -0.56 7.41
N ARG A 40 14.62 0.34 8.25
CA ARG A 40 15.06 0.45 9.64
C ARG A 40 14.63 -0.85 10.32
N ALA A 41 15.56 -1.45 11.08
CA ALA A 41 15.40 -2.71 11.80
C ALA A 41 14.11 -2.79 12.62
N ASP A 42 13.79 -4.01 13.08
CA ASP A 42 12.61 -4.40 13.88
C ASP A 42 12.17 -3.33 14.89
N PHE A 43 11.27 -2.45 14.46
CA PHE A 43 10.81 -1.33 15.25
C PHE A 43 9.52 -1.73 15.97
N VAL A 44 9.60 -1.80 17.29
CA VAL A 44 8.43 -1.87 18.17
C VAL A 44 8.08 -0.43 18.53
N MET A 45 6.94 0.03 18.03
CA MET A 45 6.45 1.38 18.30
C MET A 45 5.81 1.42 19.69
N GLY A 46 6.09 2.46 20.48
CA GLY A 46 5.48 2.64 21.81
C GLY A 46 3.96 2.78 21.70
N ILE A 47 3.25 1.72 22.07
CA ILE A 47 1.79 1.69 22.13
C ILE A 47 1.36 1.35 23.55
N SER A 48 0.26 1.97 23.98
CA SER A 48 -0.28 1.77 25.33
C SER A 48 -0.70 0.32 25.53
N MET A 49 -0.44 -0.22 26.73
CA MET A 49 -0.86 -1.56 27.11
C MET A 49 -2.37 -1.82 26.94
N PRO A 50 -3.28 -0.88 27.28
CA PRO A 50 -4.71 -1.14 27.12
C PRO A 50 -5.14 -1.30 25.65
N TRP A 51 -4.44 -0.68 24.69
CA TRP A 51 -4.69 -0.95 23.26
C TRP A 51 -4.32 -2.39 22.91
N LEU A 52 -3.18 -2.87 23.40
CA LEU A 52 -2.70 -4.22 23.13
C LEU A 52 -3.62 -5.27 23.75
N GLU A 53 -4.11 -5.03 24.97
CA GLU A 53 -5.11 -5.87 25.64
C GLU A 53 -6.40 -5.98 24.80
N GLN A 54 -6.92 -4.85 24.31
CA GLN A 54 -8.11 -4.88 23.44
C GLN A 54 -7.86 -5.63 22.14
N VAL A 55 -6.69 -5.45 21.53
CA VAL A 55 -6.30 -6.16 20.30
C VAL A 55 -6.14 -7.66 20.53
N ALA A 56 -5.61 -8.08 21.69
CA ALA A 56 -5.44 -9.49 22.04
C ALA A 56 -6.78 -10.25 22.18
N THR A 57 -7.89 -9.55 22.48
CA THR A 57 -9.24 -10.17 22.53
C THR A 57 -9.88 -10.39 21.16
N LEU A 58 -9.23 -9.95 20.08
CA LEU A 58 -9.79 -10.03 18.74
C LEU A 58 -9.67 -11.44 18.14
N ASN A 59 -10.48 -11.70 17.11
CA ASN A 59 -10.26 -12.90 16.32
C ASN A 59 -8.87 -12.86 15.64
N PRO A 60 -8.29 -14.01 15.25
CA PRO A 60 -6.92 -14.07 14.76
C PRO A 60 -6.66 -13.21 13.51
N ILE A 61 -7.67 -13.00 12.67
CA ILE A 61 -7.52 -12.19 11.45
C ILE A 61 -7.46 -10.72 11.80
N ASP A 62 -8.41 -10.25 12.63
CA ASP A 62 -8.48 -8.86 13.08
C ASP A 62 -7.22 -8.48 13.88
N PHE A 63 -6.71 -9.40 14.72
CA PHE A 63 -5.43 -9.25 15.40
C PHE A 63 -4.27 -9.04 14.42
N LYS A 64 -4.12 -9.92 13.41
CA LYS A 64 -3.07 -9.78 12.38
C LYS A 64 -3.16 -8.45 11.64
N VAL A 65 -4.38 -8.00 11.32
CA VAL A 65 -4.59 -6.69 10.68
C VAL A 65 -4.18 -5.55 11.61
N ALA A 66 -4.58 -5.58 12.88
CA ALA A 66 -4.22 -4.57 13.87
C ALA A 66 -2.69 -4.46 14.05
N VAL A 67 -2.00 -5.59 14.18
CA VAL A 67 -0.53 -5.66 14.27
C VAL A 67 0.13 -5.10 13.01
N CYS A 68 -0.42 -5.41 11.83
CA CYS A 68 0.11 -4.86 10.57
C CYS A 68 0.00 -3.33 10.51
N VAL A 69 -1.13 -2.77 10.95
CA VAL A 69 -1.33 -1.32 11.03
C VAL A 69 -0.37 -0.69 12.03
N TRP A 70 -0.22 -1.28 13.21
CA TRP A 70 0.69 -0.82 14.26
C TRP A 70 2.15 -0.82 13.81
N TRP A 71 2.65 -1.94 13.30
CA TRP A 71 4.03 -2.08 12.82
C TRP A 71 4.35 -1.07 11.71
N GLN A 72 3.45 -0.91 10.73
CA GLN A 72 3.67 0.05 9.66
C GLN A 72 3.61 1.48 10.15
N GLY A 73 2.71 1.75 11.10
CA GLY A 73 2.63 3.01 11.81
C GLY A 73 3.97 3.51 12.32
N GLY A 74 4.71 2.60 12.96
CA GLY A 74 6.04 2.87 13.50
C GLY A 74 7.10 3.05 12.43
N TYR A 75 6.99 2.26 11.37
CA TYR A 75 7.93 2.33 10.25
C TYR A 75 7.83 3.64 9.46
N ASN A 76 6.62 4.18 9.26
CA ASN A 76 6.36 5.33 8.37
C ASN A 76 6.05 6.65 9.08
N LYS A 77 6.04 6.71 10.43
CA LYS A 77 5.52 7.88 11.19
C LYS A 77 4.11 8.28 10.70
N PHE A 78 3.25 7.29 10.46
CA PHE A 78 1.83 7.43 10.09
C PHE A 78 1.47 8.55 9.09
N SER A 79 2.16 8.67 7.95
CA SER A 79 1.74 9.57 6.84
C SER A 79 0.59 9.00 5.98
N GLY A 80 -0.23 8.13 6.56
CA GLY A 80 -1.20 7.29 5.84
C GLY A 80 -0.63 5.98 5.31
N PHE A 81 -1.43 4.91 5.45
CA PHE A 81 -0.97 3.55 5.18
C PHE A 81 -1.87 2.78 4.21
N ILE A 82 -1.26 2.34 3.12
CA ILE A 82 -1.83 1.41 2.16
C ILE A 82 -1.28 0.01 2.42
N CYS A 83 -2.15 -0.94 2.76
CA CYS A 83 -1.76 -2.34 2.80
C CYS A 83 -1.73 -2.92 1.38
N SER A 84 -0.52 -3.12 0.85
CA SER A 84 -0.32 -3.72 -0.47
C SER A 84 -0.81 -5.17 -0.50
N GLU A 85 -1.10 -5.66 -1.70
CA GLU A 85 -1.43 -7.08 -1.91
C GLU A 85 -0.33 -8.02 -1.43
N SER A 86 0.93 -7.70 -1.70
CA SER A 86 2.09 -8.47 -1.23
C SER A 86 2.12 -8.64 0.29
N ARG A 87 1.80 -7.59 1.06
CA ARG A 87 1.74 -7.66 2.54
C ARG A 87 0.56 -8.48 3.03
N ARG A 88 -0.61 -8.33 2.41
CA ARG A 88 -1.80 -9.12 2.74
C ARG A 88 -1.56 -10.61 2.49
N SER A 89 -0.93 -10.94 1.36
CA SER A 89 -0.52 -12.31 1.03
C SER A 89 0.46 -12.88 2.06
N ARG A 90 1.48 -12.10 2.47
CA ARG A 90 2.43 -12.51 3.52
C ARG A 90 1.77 -12.83 4.86
N LEU A 91 0.67 -12.14 5.19
CA LEU A 91 -0.08 -12.37 6.43
C LEU A 91 -1.16 -13.47 6.30
N GLY A 92 -1.35 -14.01 5.09
CA GLY A 92 -2.41 -14.97 4.79
C GLY A 92 -3.81 -14.38 4.84
N ILE A 93 -3.97 -13.09 4.52
CA ILE A 93 -5.24 -12.37 4.65
C ILE A 93 -5.78 -12.03 3.26
N ASN A 94 -6.98 -12.52 2.94
CA ASN A 94 -7.68 -12.13 1.71
C ASN A 94 -8.14 -10.65 1.78
N ARG A 95 -8.22 -9.97 0.64
CA ARG A 95 -8.74 -8.61 0.46
C ARG A 95 -10.07 -8.36 1.18
N TRP A 96 -11.01 -9.31 1.08
CA TRP A 96 -12.34 -9.17 1.70
C TRP A 96 -12.27 -9.24 3.22
N SER A 97 -11.50 -10.20 3.75
CA SER A 97 -11.28 -10.34 5.19
C SER A 97 -10.60 -9.11 5.75
N TYR A 98 -9.55 -8.62 5.07
CA TYR A 98 -8.87 -7.37 5.42
C TYR A 98 -9.84 -6.19 5.54
N HIS A 99 -10.70 -6.00 4.55
CA HIS A 99 -11.68 -4.90 4.55
C HIS A 99 -12.73 -5.05 5.67
N ARG A 100 -13.19 -6.26 5.96
CA ARG A 100 -14.10 -6.52 7.09
C ARG A 100 -13.41 -6.28 8.44
N SER A 101 -12.18 -6.74 8.59
CA SER A 101 -11.37 -6.51 9.78
C SER A 101 -11.15 -5.03 10.05
N LEU A 102 -10.82 -4.25 9.02
CA LEU A 102 -10.67 -2.81 9.15
C LEU A 102 -11.93 -2.13 9.71
N LYS A 103 -13.11 -2.44 9.14
CA LYS A 103 -14.38 -1.90 9.66
C LYS A 103 -14.64 -2.29 11.12
N ARG A 104 -14.26 -3.50 11.53
CA ARG A 104 -14.41 -3.96 12.92
C ARG A 104 -13.45 -3.25 13.88
N LEU A 105 -12.21 -3.04 13.45
CA LEU A 105 -11.21 -2.29 14.22
C LEU A 105 -11.63 -0.82 14.38
N GLU A 106 -12.19 -0.23 13.34
CA GLU A 106 -12.77 1.11 13.35
C GLU A 106 -13.95 1.21 14.30
N ALA A 107 -14.90 0.25 14.23
CA ALA A 107 -16.05 0.21 15.14
C ALA A 107 -15.65 0.08 16.62
N LYS A 108 -14.51 -0.55 16.91
CA LYS A 108 -13.94 -0.64 18.27
C LYS A 108 -13.11 0.59 18.67
N GLY A 109 -12.89 1.55 17.78
CA GLY A 109 -12.06 2.73 18.04
C GLY A 109 -10.57 2.42 18.25
N LEU A 110 -10.10 1.29 17.71
CA LEU A 110 -8.69 0.88 17.77
C LEU A 110 -7.85 1.53 16.67
N VAL A 111 -8.50 1.82 15.53
CA VAL A 111 -7.91 2.42 14.32
C VAL A 111 -8.91 3.41 13.74
N THR A 112 -8.44 4.53 13.22
CA THR A 112 -9.23 5.48 12.44
C THR A 112 -8.97 5.26 10.96
N ILE A 113 -10.03 5.27 10.16
CA ILE A 113 -9.94 5.08 8.71
C ILE A 113 -10.37 6.35 8.00
N GLU A 114 -9.42 7.03 7.37
CA GLU A 114 -9.70 8.11 6.45
C GLU A 114 -9.80 7.58 5.03
N ARG A 115 -10.96 7.77 4.40
CA ARG A 115 -11.16 7.42 2.99
C ARG A 115 -10.87 8.64 2.13
N LYS A 116 -9.85 8.55 1.29
CA LYS A 116 -9.57 9.57 0.27
C LYS A 116 -10.27 9.20 -1.04
N PRO A 117 -10.90 10.15 -1.75
CA PRO A 117 -11.68 9.88 -2.97
C PRO A 117 -10.87 9.29 -4.13
N HIS A 118 -9.54 9.46 -4.13
CA HIS A 118 -8.64 8.97 -5.19
C HIS A 118 -7.40 8.25 -4.67
N ALA A 119 -7.35 7.95 -3.37
CA ALA A 119 -6.21 7.28 -2.75
C ALA A 119 -6.68 6.24 -1.74
N CYS A 120 -5.82 5.25 -1.56
CA CYS A 120 -6.02 4.17 -0.62
C CYS A 120 -6.23 4.68 0.82
N TRP A 121 -6.84 3.81 1.61
CA TRP A 121 -7.34 4.08 2.95
C TRP A 121 -6.19 4.55 3.83
N VAL A 122 -6.32 5.71 4.45
CA VAL A 122 -5.34 6.22 5.41
C VAL A 122 -5.74 5.68 6.77
N LEU A 123 -4.95 4.74 7.28
CA LEU A 123 -5.15 4.11 8.58
C LEU A 123 -4.26 4.82 9.60
N SER A 124 -4.82 5.24 10.73
CA SER A 124 -4.09 5.83 11.86
C SER A 124 -4.52 5.20 13.18
N ILE A 125 -3.59 5.11 14.14
CA ILE A 125 -3.93 4.73 15.52
C ILE A 125 -4.20 6.02 16.29
N PRO A 126 -5.38 6.17 16.93
CA PRO A 126 -5.74 7.36 17.70
C PRO A 126 -4.65 7.77 18.71
N GLU A 127 -4.38 9.08 18.84
CA GLU A 127 -3.33 9.63 19.71
C GLU A 127 -3.43 9.15 21.17
N ARG A 128 -4.64 8.88 21.66
CA ARG A 128 -4.88 8.36 23.02
C ARG A 128 -4.19 7.03 23.32
N TRP A 129 -3.84 6.26 22.29
CA TRP A 129 -3.22 4.94 22.45
C TRP A 129 -1.70 5.00 22.44
N TRP A 130 -1.12 6.19 22.29
CA TRP A 130 0.32 6.36 22.26
C TRP A 130 0.87 6.64 23.64
N VAL A 131 2.04 6.07 23.92
CA VAL A 131 2.82 6.42 25.11
C VAL A 131 3.63 7.68 24.76
N LYS A 132 3.46 8.74 25.54
CA LYS A 132 4.23 9.99 25.39
C LYS A 132 5.70 9.79 25.78
#